data_AF-A0A1H0WIC4-F1
#
_entry.id   AF-A0A1H0WIC4-F1
#
_cell.length_a   1.000
_cell.length_b   1.000
_cell.length_c   1.000
_cell.angle_alpha   90.00
_cell.angle_beta   90.00
_cell.angle_gamma   90.00
#
_symmetry.space_group_name_H-M   'P 1'
#
loop_
_entity.id
_entity.type
_entity.pdbx_description
1 polymer ?
#
loop_
_entity_poly.entity_id
_entity_poly.type
_entity_poly.pdbx_seq_one_letter_code
_entity_poly.pdbx_strand_id
1 'polypeptide(L)'
;MQLKRSSFVLLISSLLLISCQKSLVSPIPTDPATISTKAKTQTVVQTFDEDFESGSKTGYAAADVTLNSGSWNLDDALIGTSTSDRKNGSRSARIRNTGTLSMNFDVSTGASTVTMNYAVYGTDGSSAFQLWVSSNGGSSYTQVGSIEITASSTTLNAATFNVNQSGSLRFQLRKTSGGTNRINIDDFTINSFDSGSGGGTGGGSGSSTADNTNLLLGNPSAATSSTANADNYLIDQTYFIESYNRDKGVPNWVSWYVGSTSLGSINRSNDFRADTNLPAGWYEVSNTSYSGSGFDRGHNCPSADRTSTTAANQATFLMDNMIPQAPNNNEHTWANLEAYGRTLVTAGNEIYVVMGSYGSGGTGSAGSATTVDGGHVVVPSNIWKVIVVIPNGNNDLSRITTDTRVIAVNTPNINTLSTDWTQYITTVKDIENATGYTLFSNLPASVRTALETKRDAGTAN
;
A
#
# COMPACT_ATOMS: atom_id res chain seq x y z
N MET A 1 52.40 -43.64 50.01
CA MET A 1 51.57 -42.66 50.73
C MET A 1 50.21 -42.62 49.99
N GLN A 2 49.32 -43.63 50.03
CA GLN A 2 48.47 -44.13 51.14
C GLN A 2 47.86 -42.96 51.96
N LEU A 3 46.55 -42.80 52.17
CA LEU A 3 45.50 -43.79 52.41
C LEU A 3 44.08 -43.18 52.30
N LYS A 4 43.08 -44.06 52.06
CA LYS A 4 41.62 -43.90 52.18
C LYS A 4 41.12 -43.46 53.57
N ARG A 5 39.86 -42.97 53.65
CA ARG A 5 38.73 -43.35 54.58
C ARG A 5 37.67 -42.22 54.59
N SER A 6 36.38 -42.41 54.26
CA SER A 6 35.28 -43.19 54.87
C SER A 6 34.89 -42.80 56.31
N SER A 7 33.57 -42.60 56.47
CA SER A 7 32.72 -42.67 57.68
C SER A 7 32.43 -41.33 58.38
N PHE A 8 31.20 -40.80 58.37
CA PHE A 8 29.99 -41.16 59.17
C PHE A 8 30.19 -40.96 60.68
N VAL A 9 29.35 -40.11 61.32
CA VAL A 9 28.68 -40.27 62.64
C VAL A 9 28.24 -38.93 63.28
N LEU A 10 26.91 -38.81 63.44
CA LEU A 10 26.03 -38.30 64.52
C LEU A 10 26.31 -37.04 65.40
N LEU A 11 25.26 -36.20 65.42
CA LEU A 11 24.45 -35.64 66.54
C LEU A 11 25.08 -34.84 67.72
N ILE A 12 24.45 -33.68 68.00
CA ILE A 12 23.88 -33.15 69.29
C ILE A 12 23.58 -31.64 69.03
N SER A 13 22.34 -31.16 68.87
CA SER A 13 21.21 -30.96 69.80
C SER A 13 21.34 -29.73 70.71
N SER A 14 20.45 -28.73 70.52
CA SER A 14 19.78 -27.82 71.49
C SER A 14 19.58 -26.40 70.92
N LEU A 15 18.52 -25.62 71.12
CA LEU A 15 17.08 -25.75 71.45
C LEU A 15 16.52 -24.29 71.37
N LEU A 16 15.19 -24.11 71.33
CA LEU A 16 14.37 -22.88 71.55
C LEU A 16 13.92 -22.16 70.25
N LEU A 17 12.65 -21.83 69.96
CA LEU A 17 11.36 -21.83 70.67
C LEU A 17 10.20 -21.54 69.67
N ILE A 18 9.00 -22.12 69.89
CA ILE A 18 7.64 -21.55 69.65
C ILE A 18 7.22 -21.37 68.15
N SER A 19 6.06 -21.77 67.58
CA SER A 19 4.65 -21.96 67.99
C SER A 19 3.90 -22.87 66.98
N CYS A 20 2.74 -23.41 67.37
CA CYS A 20 1.89 -24.37 66.67
C CYS A 20 0.88 -23.81 65.63
N GLN A 21 0.75 -24.55 64.53
CA GLN A 21 -0.46 -25.05 63.81
C GLN A 21 -1.56 -24.15 63.15
N LYS A 22 -1.65 -24.35 61.81
CA LYS A 22 -2.78 -24.78 60.93
C LYS A 22 -3.86 -23.79 60.39
N SER A 23 -3.91 -23.74 59.04
CA SER A 23 -5.04 -24.03 58.13
C SER A 23 -5.99 -22.93 57.56
N LEU A 24 -6.12 -22.99 56.21
CA LEU A 24 -7.27 -22.74 55.28
C LEU A 24 -7.56 -21.34 54.67
N VAL A 25 -7.28 -21.26 53.35
CA VAL A 25 -8.04 -20.74 52.17
C VAL A 25 -9.07 -19.57 52.29
N SER A 26 -8.74 -18.46 51.57
CA SER A 26 -9.53 -17.39 50.87
C SER A 26 -10.49 -16.47 51.68
N PRO A 27 -10.87 -15.20 51.28
CA PRO A 27 -10.71 -14.45 50.02
C PRO A 27 -10.32 -12.90 50.09
N ILE A 28 -10.05 -12.31 48.90
CA ILE A 28 -10.15 -10.93 48.32
C ILE A 28 -10.46 -9.66 49.19
N PRO A 29 -9.87 -8.48 48.84
CA PRO A 29 -10.65 -7.25 48.53
C PRO A 29 -10.16 -6.55 47.21
N THR A 30 -10.95 -6.35 46.14
CA THR A 30 -11.93 -5.30 45.78
C THR A 30 -11.48 -3.81 45.87
N ASP A 31 -10.95 -3.32 44.72
CA ASP A 31 -11.19 -2.03 44.02
C ASP A 31 -10.60 -0.68 44.55
N PRO A 32 -10.57 0.41 43.74
CA PRO A 32 -9.74 0.67 42.55
C PRO A 32 -8.79 1.87 42.74
N ALA A 33 -7.55 1.79 42.24
CA ALA A 33 -6.71 2.97 42.02
C ALA A 33 -6.50 3.17 40.51
N THR A 34 -7.22 4.15 39.98
CA THR A 34 -7.18 4.70 38.63
C THR A 34 -5.77 5.14 38.24
N ILE A 35 -5.14 4.41 37.31
CA ILE A 35 -4.05 4.95 36.48
C ILE A 35 -4.50 4.93 35.03
N SER A 36 -4.91 6.13 34.60
CA SER A 36 -5.14 6.53 33.24
C SER A 36 -3.85 6.43 32.43
N THR A 37 -3.81 5.51 31.45
CA THR A 37 -2.87 5.60 30.33
C THR A 37 -3.67 5.60 29.03
N LYS A 38 -3.84 6.82 28.52
CA LYS A 38 -4.52 7.17 27.28
C LYS A 38 -4.00 6.30 26.12
N ALA A 39 -4.93 5.64 25.43
CA ALA A 39 -4.70 5.04 24.12
C ALA A 39 -4.11 6.12 23.18
N LYS A 40 -2.93 5.87 22.64
CA LYS A 40 -2.35 6.69 21.57
C LYS A 40 -2.86 6.16 20.24
N THR A 41 -3.69 6.98 19.59
CA THR A 41 -4.30 6.78 18.27
C THR A 41 -3.22 6.58 17.20
N GLN A 42 -3.33 5.48 16.46
CA GLN A 42 -2.42 5.03 15.41
C GLN A 42 -3.11 5.24 14.05
N THR A 43 -2.48 5.94 13.11
CA THR A 43 -3.03 6.25 11.79
C THR A 43 -2.91 5.00 10.89
N VAL A 44 -4.04 4.33 10.70
CA VAL A 44 -4.24 3.22 9.76
C VAL A 44 -4.33 3.82 8.33
N VAL A 45 -3.92 3.11 7.27
CA VAL A 45 -4.21 3.49 5.87
C VAL A 45 -4.99 2.32 5.26
N GLN A 46 -6.31 2.46 5.23
CA GLN A 46 -7.31 1.57 4.64
C GLN A 46 -7.82 2.21 3.33
N THR A 47 -7.72 1.50 2.21
CA THR A 47 -8.63 1.76 1.10
C THR A 47 -9.94 1.06 1.47
N PHE A 48 -10.99 1.82 1.72
CA PHE A 48 -12.31 1.27 2.01
C PHE A 48 -13.15 1.37 0.74
N ASP A 49 -13.74 0.26 0.31
CA ASP A 49 -14.54 0.18 -0.91
C ASP A 49 -15.94 -0.36 -0.61
N GLU A 50 -16.96 0.29 -1.17
CA GLU A 50 -18.36 -0.15 -1.18
C GLU A 50 -18.92 -0.05 -2.61
N ASP A 51 -19.26 -1.19 -3.19
CA ASP A 51 -19.79 -1.34 -4.56
C ASP A 51 -21.31 -1.49 -4.61
N PHE A 52 -21.99 -1.51 -3.47
CA PHE A 52 -23.44 -1.72 -3.30
C PHE A 52 -23.98 -3.04 -3.89
N GLU A 53 -23.11 -4.00 -4.24
CA GLU A 53 -23.50 -5.27 -4.86
C GLU A 53 -24.04 -6.28 -3.83
N SER A 54 -23.79 -6.02 -2.56
CA SER A 54 -24.27 -6.80 -1.42
C SER A 54 -25.52 -6.18 -0.77
N GLY A 55 -26.22 -6.97 0.05
CA GLY A 55 -27.41 -6.49 0.76
C GLY A 55 -28.61 -6.15 -0.16
N SER A 56 -29.72 -5.75 0.45
CA SER A 56 -30.92 -5.33 -0.27
C SER A 56 -31.76 -4.39 0.58
N LYS A 57 -32.30 -3.35 -0.07
CA LYS A 57 -33.33 -2.47 0.47
C LYS A 57 -34.12 -1.94 -0.70
N THR A 58 -35.40 -2.27 -0.79
CA THR A 58 -36.24 -1.96 -1.96
C THR A 58 -37.18 -0.77 -1.74
N GLY A 59 -37.33 -0.32 -0.48
CA GLY A 59 -38.14 0.84 -0.09
C GLY A 59 -37.28 2.04 0.26
N TYR A 60 -37.85 3.24 0.12
CA TYR A 60 -37.16 4.51 0.38
C TYR A 60 -37.14 4.92 1.87
N ALA A 61 -38.02 4.38 2.72
CA ALA A 61 -38.03 4.71 4.15
C ALA A 61 -36.67 4.43 4.81
N ALA A 62 -36.22 5.29 5.72
CA ALA A 62 -34.98 5.12 6.47
C ALA A 62 -34.84 3.70 7.05
N ALA A 63 -33.76 3.01 6.71
CA ALA A 63 -33.40 1.75 7.33
C ALA A 63 -31.90 1.46 7.15
N ASP A 64 -31.36 0.68 8.08
CA ASP A 64 -30.01 0.16 7.98
C ASP A 64 -29.95 -1.03 7.02
N VAL A 65 -28.91 -1.07 6.19
CA VAL A 65 -28.57 -2.16 5.28
C VAL A 65 -27.19 -2.64 5.65
N THR A 66 -27.03 -3.95 5.82
CA THR A 66 -25.70 -4.55 5.96
C THR A 66 -25.17 -4.85 4.56
N LEU A 67 -24.12 -4.13 4.19
CA LEU A 67 -23.35 -4.32 2.97
C LEU A 67 -21.99 -4.96 3.33
N ASN A 68 -21.20 -5.33 2.33
CA ASN A 68 -19.89 -5.94 2.50
C ASN A 68 -18.93 -5.01 3.24
N SER A 69 -19.04 -3.71 3.00
CA SER A 69 -18.20 -2.71 3.64
C SER A 69 -18.61 -2.41 5.10
N GLY A 70 -19.86 -2.74 5.46
CA GLY A 70 -20.41 -2.52 6.80
C GLY A 70 -21.88 -2.14 6.79
N SER A 71 -22.38 -1.66 7.93
CA SER A 71 -23.77 -1.19 8.04
C SER A 71 -23.91 0.25 7.56
N TRP A 72 -24.91 0.51 6.73
CA TRP A 72 -25.25 1.83 6.21
C TRP A 72 -26.71 2.15 6.44
N ASN A 73 -27.01 3.35 6.93
CA ASN A 73 -28.37 3.87 6.95
C ASN A 73 -28.70 4.54 5.61
N LEU A 74 -29.76 4.07 4.96
CA LEU A 74 -30.28 4.62 3.70
C LEU A 74 -31.63 5.28 3.97
N ASP A 75 -31.68 6.61 3.91
CA ASP A 75 -32.90 7.41 4.09
C ASP A 75 -33.26 8.16 2.80
N ASP A 76 -34.54 8.06 2.41
CA ASP A 76 -35.02 8.38 1.07
C ASP A 76 -34.09 7.83 -0.04
N ALA A 77 -33.52 6.66 0.25
CA ALA A 77 -32.59 5.93 -0.60
C ALA A 77 -32.87 4.43 -0.55
N LEU A 78 -32.43 3.69 -1.56
CA LEU A 78 -32.57 2.24 -1.66
C LEU A 78 -31.41 1.62 -2.46
N ILE A 79 -31.30 0.29 -2.46
CA ILE A 79 -30.38 -0.45 -3.34
C ILE A 79 -31.14 -0.79 -4.63
N GLY A 80 -30.78 -0.09 -5.70
CA GLY A 80 -31.44 -0.13 -7.01
C GLY A 80 -30.92 -1.26 -7.88
N THR A 81 -31.85 -2.00 -8.50
CA THR A 81 -31.54 -3.13 -9.40
C THR A 81 -32.22 -3.01 -10.75
N SER A 82 -32.99 -1.94 -10.97
CA SER A 82 -33.76 -1.76 -12.20
C SER A 82 -32.86 -1.42 -13.38
N THR A 83 -33.37 -1.60 -14.60
CA THR A 83 -32.65 -1.22 -15.83
C THR A 83 -32.42 0.29 -15.96
N SER A 84 -33.17 1.11 -15.21
CA SER A 84 -32.98 2.57 -15.17
C SER A 84 -31.92 3.00 -14.16
N ASP A 85 -31.51 2.11 -13.25
CA ASP A 85 -30.39 2.37 -12.36
C ASP A 85 -29.08 2.31 -13.13
N ARG A 86 -28.31 3.39 -13.04
CA ARG A 86 -26.94 3.45 -13.55
C ARG A 86 -26.04 2.80 -12.52
N LYS A 87 -25.22 1.87 -12.97
CA LYS A 87 -24.45 0.99 -12.10
C LYS A 87 -23.33 0.27 -12.84
N ASN A 88 -22.26 -0.03 -12.13
CA ASN A 88 -21.23 -0.98 -12.50
C ASN A 88 -21.53 -2.30 -11.80
N GLY A 89 -21.94 -3.32 -12.57
CA GLY A 89 -22.42 -4.57 -12.00
C GLY A 89 -23.94 -4.66 -12.01
N SER A 90 -24.53 -5.12 -10.91
CA SER A 90 -25.96 -5.44 -10.80
C SER A 90 -26.74 -4.49 -9.91
N ARG A 91 -26.07 -3.70 -9.06
CA ARG A 91 -26.70 -2.81 -8.08
C ARG A 91 -26.02 -1.45 -8.01
N SER A 92 -26.73 -0.47 -7.46
CA SER A 92 -26.18 0.82 -7.04
C SER A 92 -27.09 1.43 -5.99
N ALA A 93 -26.61 2.40 -5.22
CA ALA A 93 -27.48 3.17 -4.36
C ALA A 93 -28.31 4.16 -5.19
N ARG A 94 -29.62 4.25 -4.95
CA ARG A 94 -30.52 5.23 -5.58
C ARG A 94 -31.14 6.14 -4.54
N ILE A 95 -31.00 7.44 -4.71
CA ILE A 95 -31.44 8.48 -3.75
C ILE A 95 -32.46 9.39 -4.42
N ARG A 96 -33.52 9.79 -3.70
CA ARG A 96 -34.52 10.79 -4.13
C ARG A 96 -34.64 11.91 -3.11
N ASN A 97 -35.48 12.92 -3.41
CA ASN A 97 -35.73 14.06 -2.51
C ASN A 97 -34.38 14.64 -2.03
N THR A 98 -34.23 14.82 -0.73
CA THR A 98 -32.98 15.21 -0.05
C THR A 98 -32.43 14.04 0.78
N GLY A 99 -32.55 12.81 0.26
CA GLY A 99 -32.14 11.58 0.94
C GLY A 99 -30.63 11.49 1.19
N THR A 100 -30.25 10.51 2.02
CA THR A 100 -28.88 10.31 2.48
C THR A 100 -28.43 8.86 2.42
N LEU A 101 -27.12 8.68 2.20
CA LEU A 101 -26.40 7.43 2.47
C LEU A 101 -25.45 7.71 3.63
N SER A 102 -25.64 7.03 4.76
CA SER A 102 -24.87 7.29 5.98
C SER A 102 -24.18 6.02 6.44
N MET A 103 -22.86 6.07 6.64
CA MET A 103 -22.15 4.98 7.28
C MET A 103 -22.58 4.85 8.74
N ASN A 104 -22.72 3.63 9.26
CA ASN A 104 -22.97 3.37 10.69
C ASN A 104 -21.69 3.00 11.46
N PHE A 105 -20.54 3.09 10.81
CA PHE A 105 -19.22 2.77 11.34
C PHE A 105 -18.22 3.85 10.91
N ASP A 106 -17.06 3.85 11.54
CA ASP A 106 -15.98 4.80 11.25
C ASP A 106 -14.85 4.07 10.52
N VAL A 107 -14.23 4.73 9.54
CA VAL A 107 -12.87 4.38 9.12
C VAL A 107 -11.90 4.97 10.14
N SER A 108 -10.91 4.20 10.56
CA SER A 108 -9.99 4.60 11.64
C SER A 108 -8.77 5.41 11.15
N THR A 109 -8.71 5.64 9.86
CA THR A 109 -7.50 5.92 9.08
C THR A 109 -7.36 7.37 8.67
N GLY A 110 -8.41 8.15 8.87
CA GLY A 110 -8.63 9.35 8.10
C GLY A 110 -8.92 9.06 6.63
N ALA A 111 -9.09 10.12 5.84
CA ALA A 111 -9.19 10.04 4.39
C ALA A 111 -8.38 11.16 3.73
N SER A 112 -7.60 10.82 2.71
CA SER A 112 -7.00 11.78 1.78
C SER A 112 -8.07 12.23 0.79
N THR A 113 -8.71 11.27 0.12
CA THR A 113 -9.78 11.51 -0.83
C THR A 113 -10.92 10.53 -0.64
N VAL A 114 -12.11 10.92 -1.09
CA VAL A 114 -13.25 10.02 -1.27
C VAL A 114 -13.69 10.11 -2.71
N THR A 115 -13.79 8.98 -3.39
CA THR A 115 -14.23 8.88 -4.78
C THR A 115 -15.51 8.07 -4.89
N MET A 116 -16.30 8.34 -5.93
CA MET A 116 -17.50 7.57 -6.24
C MET A 116 -17.94 7.80 -7.68
N ASN A 117 -18.69 6.86 -8.23
CA ASN A 117 -19.42 7.02 -9.47
C ASN A 117 -20.83 7.55 -9.23
N TYR A 118 -21.33 8.41 -10.13
CA TYR A 118 -22.66 8.99 -10.03
C TYR A 118 -23.30 9.27 -11.39
N ALA A 119 -24.64 9.25 -11.44
CA ALA A 119 -25.42 9.63 -12.62
C ALA A 119 -26.87 9.98 -12.25
N VAL A 120 -27.62 10.57 -13.17
CA VAL A 120 -29.08 10.66 -13.03
C VAL A 120 -29.73 9.29 -13.24
N TYR A 121 -30.79 9.01 -12.48
CA TYR A 121 -31.57 7.79 -12.68
C TYR A 121 -32.38 7.87 -13.97
N GLY A 122 -32.33 6.84 -14.81
CA GLY A 122 -33.16 6.74 -16.01
C GLY A 122 -33.04 7.97 -16.92
N THR A 123 -34.10 8.77 -16.95
CA THR A 123 -34.21 10.06 -17.67
C THR A 123 -34.62 11.21 -16.74
N ASP A 124 -34.46 11.04 -15.43
CA ASP A 124 -34.75 12.10 -14.45
C ASP A 124 -33.87 13.33 -14.73
N GLY A 125 -34.37 14.51 -14.35
CA GLY A 125 -33.63 15.76 -14.50
C GLY A 125 -32.42 15.86 -13.54
N SER A 126 -31.59 16.87 -13.76
CA SER A 126 -30.37 17.07 -12.97
C SER A 126 -30.62 17.13 -11.47
N SER A 127 -29.64 16.68 -10.69
CA SER A 127 -29.68 16.69 -9.24
C SER A 127 -28.31 16.95 -8.64
N ALA A 128 -28.27 17.51 -7.44
CA ALA A 128 -27.04 17.90 -6.76
C ALA A 128 -26.86 17.12 -5.47
N PHE A 129 -25.61 16.87 -5.09
CA PHE A 129 -25.26 16.22 -3.84
C PHE A 129 -23.93 16.73 -3.28
N GLN A 130 -23.72 16.46 -2.00
CA GLN A 130 -22.54 16.86 -1.23
C GLN A 130 -22.05 15.70 -0.40
N LEU A 131 -20.74 15.67 -0.13
CA LEU A 131 -20.14 14.78 0.84
C LEU A 131 -19.96 15.49 2.18
N TRP A 132 -20.34 14.81 3.25
CA TRP A 132 -20.23 15.28 4.62
C TRP A 132 -19.42 14.29 5.45
N VAL A 133 -18.62 14.80 6.37
CA VAL A 133 -17.73 14.01 7.23
C VAL A 133 -18.04 14.29 8.70
N SER A 134 -18.00 13.25 9.52
CA SER A 134 -18.06 13.32 10.97
C SER A 134 -16.77 12.77 11.55
N SER A 135 -16.21 13.49 12.52
CA SER A 135 -15.07 13.07 13.34
C SER A 135 -15.48 12.72 14.78
N ASN A 136 -16.79 12.60 15.05
CA ASN A 136 -17.35 12.35 16.38
C ASN A 136 -18.43 11.25 16.38
N GLY A 137 -18.19 10.19 15.60
CA GLY A 137 -19.03 9.00 15.56
C GLY A 137 -20.44 9.24 15.01
N GLY A 138 -20.61 10.27 14.18
CA GLY A 138 -21.90 10.64 13.57
C GLY A 138 -22.77 11.60 14.38
N SER A 139 -22.29 12.15 15.50
CA SER A 139 -23.06 13.11 16.31
C SER A 139 -23.30 14.44 15.58
N SER A 140 -22.32 14.89 14.81
CA SER A 140 -22.42 16.05 13.92
C SER A 140 -21.57 15.82 12.67
N TYR A 141 -21.94 16.51 11.59
CA TYR A 141 -21.25 16.42 10.31
C TYR A 141 -20.93 17.81 9.75
N THR A 142 -19.80 17.92 9.05
CA THR A 142 -19.37 19.10 8.30
C THR A 142 -19.19 18.76 6.83
N GLN A 143 -19.50 19.69 5.92
CA GLN A 143 -19.33 19.47 4.48
C GLN A 143 -17.84 19.39 4.11
N VAL A 144 -17.48 18.48 3.20
CA VAL A 144 -16.12 18.35 2.67
C VAL A 144 -15.87 19.41 1.58
N GLY A 145 -14.88 20.29 1.80
CA GLY A 145 -14.32 21.22 0.79
C GLY A 145 -15.27 22.28 0.21
N SER A 146 -16.50 22.43 0.74
CA SER A 146 -17.56 23.26 0.14
C SER A 146 -17.93 22.86 -1.30
N ILE A 147 -17.72 21.59 -1.66
CA ILE A 147 -18.00 21.05 -3.00
C ILE A 147 -19.46 20.58 -3.06
N GLU A 148 -20.16 20.98 -4.13
CA GLU A 148 -21.44 20.42 -4.54
C GLU A 148 -21.33 19.88 -5.96
N ILE A 149 -21.63 18.59 -6.13
CA ILE A 149 -21.57 17.92 -7.42
C ILE A 149 -22.96 17.91 -8.04
N THR A 150 -23.06 18.30 -9.31
CA THR A 150 -24.30 18.20 -10.10
C THR A 150 -24.24 17.00 -11.04
N ALA A 151 -25.14 16.05 -10.83
CA ALA A 151 -25.46 14.98 -11.76
C ALA A 151 -26.42 15.49 -12.84
N SER A 152 -25.97 15.48 -14.10
CA SER A 152 -26.78 15.85 -15.26
C SER A 152 -26.73 14.80 -16.39
N SER A 153 -25.85 13.81 -16.27
CA SER A 153 -25.62 12.77 -17.26
C SER A 153 -26.25 11.44 -16.84
N THR A 154 -26.73 10.69 -17.83
CA THR A 154 -27.22 9.32 -17.70
C THR A 154 -26.10 8.28 -17.72
N THR A 155 -24.85 8.70 -17.99
CA THR A 155 -23.65 7.86 -17.89
C THR A 155 -23.01 8.08 -16.52
N LEU A 156 -22.46 7.02 -15.92
CA LEU A 156 -21.70 7.15 -14.68
C LEU A 156 -20.48 8.05 -14.90
N ASN A 157 -20.32 9.04 -14.04
CA ASN A 157 -19.15 9.91 -13.95
C ASN A 157 -18.51 9.73 -12.58
N ALA A 158 -17.19 9.92 -12.50
CA ALA A 158 -16.49 9.90 -11.22
C ALA A 158 -16.54 11.28 -10.55
N ALA A 159 -16.79 11.30 -9.24
CA ALA A 159 -16.55 12.43 -8.36
C ALA A 159 -15.35 12.14 -7.46
N THR A 160 -14.62 13.20 -7.10
CA THR A 160 -13.51 13.13 -6.14
C THR A 160 -13.63 14.28 -5.15
N PHE A 161 -13.63 13.95 -3.86
CA PHE A 161 -13.63 14.90 -2.77
C PHE A 161 -12.29 14.83 -2.05
N ASN A 162 -11.56 15.95 -1.99
CA ASN A 162 -10.35 16.07 -1.18
C ASN A 162 -10.74 16.24 0.29
N VAL A 163 -10.57 15.18 1.09
CA VAL A 163 -10.94 15.19 2.51
C VAL A 163 -9.78 15.69 3.35
N ASN A 164 -8.58 15.13 3.14
CA ASN A 164 -7.34 15.46 3.84
C ASN A 164 -7.51 15.61 5.37
N GLN A 165 -8.23 14.66 5.99
CA GLN A 165 -8.43 14.63 7.44
C GLN A 165 -7.94 13.31 8.01
N SER A 166 -7.20 13.36 9.11
CA SER A 166 -6.79 12.19 9.89
C SER A 166 -7.86 11.80 10.92
N GLY A 167 -7.69 10.64 11.54
CA GLY A 167 -8.49 10.18 12.68
C GLY A 167 -9.71 9.34 12.27
N SER A 168 -10.53 8.99 13.27
CA SER A 168 -11.75 8.24 13.02
C SER A 168 -12.76 9.12 12.27
N LEU A 169 -13.03 8.77 11.03
CA LEU A 169 -13.95 9.50 10.17
C LEU A 169 -15.11 8.62 9.75
N ARG A 170 -16.25 9.26 9.56
CA ARG A 170 -17.46 8.65 9.02
C ARG A 170 -18.04 9.58 7.98
N PHE A 171 -18.53 9.03 6.88
CA PHE A 171 -19.07 9.81 5.78
C PHE A 171 -20.58 9.68 5.66
N GLN A 172 -21.17 10.77 5.16
CA GLN A 172 -22.56 10.83 4.76
C GLN A 172 -22.65 11.55 3.42
N LEU A 173 -23.25 10.89 2.44
CA LEU A 173 -23.62 11.53 1.18
C LEU A 173 -25.02 12.12 1.31
N ARG A 174 -25.17 13.39 0.95
CA ARG A 174 -26.44 14.11 1.03
C ARG A 174 -26.85 14.61 -0.34
N LYS A 175 -27.99 14.15 -0.84
CA LYS A 175 -28.62 14.81 -1.98
C LYS A 175 -29.17 16.15 -1.53
N THR A 176 -28.81 17.23 -2.21
CA THR A 176 -29.19 18.61 -1.85
C THR A 176 -30.25 19.18 -2.76
N SER A 177 -30.34 18.73 -4.01
CA SER A 177 -31.48 19.08 -4.86
C SER A 177 -32.73 18.40 -4.29
N GLY A 178 -33.79 19.16 -4.02
CA GLY A 178 -35.07 18.59 -3.62
C GLY A 178 -35.83 17.93 -4.78
N GLY A 179 -37.08 17.55 -4.51
CA GLY A 179 -38.01 17.04 -5.54
C GLY A 179 -37.81 15.57 -5.91
N THR A 180 -38.55 15.11 -6.92
CA THR A 180 -38.69 13.68 -7.23
C THR A 180 -37.56 13.10 -8.09
N ASN A 181 -36.68 13.95 -8.65
CA ASN A 181 -35.55 13.49 -9.45
C ASN A 181 -34.57 12.68 -8.59
N ARG A 182 -34.08 11.58 -9.15
CA ARG A 182 -33.19 10.64 -8.49
C ARG A 182 -31.80 10.64 -9.06
N ILE A 183 -30.84 10.27 -8.21
CA ILE A 183 -29.46 10.00 -8.58
C ILE A 183 -29.09 8.58 -8.21
N ASN A 184 -28.21 7.98 -9.01
CA ASN A 184 -27.48 6.77 -8.66
C ASN A 184 -26.09 7.16 -8.15
N ILE A 185 -25.64 6.47 -7.10
CA ILE A 185 -24.28 6.50 -6.54
C ILE A 185 -23.76 5.07 -6.54
N ASP A 186 -22.51 4.90 -6.96
CA ASP A 186 -21.87 3.60 -7.08
C ASP A 186 -20.37 3.68 -6.80
N ASP A 187 -19.71 2.54 -6.58
CA ASP A 187 -18.25 2.43 -6.38
C ASP A 187 -17.68 3.47 -5.39
N PHE A 188 -18.22 3.51 -4.17
CA PHE A 188 -17.79 4.47 -3.15
C PHE A 188 -16.48 4.02 -2.50
N THR A 189 -15.42 4.78 -2.70
CA THR A 189 -14.08 4.49 -2.19
C THR A 189 -13.60 5.61 -1.27
N ILE A 190 -13.04 5.23 -0.12
CA ILE A 190 -12.30 6.14 0.77
C ILE A 190 -10.83 5.77 0.65
N ASN A 191 -10.05 6.70 0.08
CA ASN A 191 -8.60 6.62 0.09
C ASN A 191 -8.09 7.20 1.40
N SER A 192 -7.24 6.46 2.08
CA SER A 192 -6.79 6.85 3.41
C SER A 192 -5.92 8.09 3.46
N PHE A 193 -5.91 8.73 4.63
CA PHE A 193 -5.12 9.93 4.86
C PHE A 193 -3.64 9.60 5.03
N ASP A 194 -2.85 9.85 4.00
CA ASP A 194 -1.39 9.78 4.11
C ASP A 194 -0.86 11.07 4.75
N SER A 195 -0.39 10.97 5.99
CA SER A 195 0.32 12.05 6.65
C SER A 195 1.75 12.18 6.10
N GLY A 196 1.89 12.74 4.91
CA GLY A 196 3.19 13.12 4.35
C GLY A 196 3.66 14.49 4.84
N SER A 197 4.29 14.57 6.01
CA SER A 197 5.30 15.61 6.32
C SER A 197 6.08 15.34 7.62
N GLY A 198 7.38 15.05 7.48
CA GLY A 198 8.44 15.66 8.30
C GLY A 198 8.69 15.19 9.75
N GLY A 199 9.71 14.35 9.92
CA GLY A 199 10.76 14.59 10.93
C GLY A 199 10.60 14.00 12.34
N GLY A 200 11.43 12.99 12.64
CA GLY A 200 12.23 13.01 13.87
C GLY A 200 11.73 12.26 15.11
N THR A 201 12.35 11.10 15.31
CA THR A 201 12.80 10.53 16.61
C THR A 201 11.74 10.09 17.64
N GLY A 202 11.65 8.76 17.82
CA GLY A 202 11.11 8.18 19.05
C GLY A 202 10.74 6.72 18.87
N GLY A 203 11.60 5.80 19.32
CA GLY A 203 11.38 4.37 19.19
C GLY A 203 10.25 3.81 20.06
N GLY A 204 9.79 2.60 19.71
CA GLY A 204 8.97 1.76 20.58
C GLY A 204 7.82 1.05 19.87
N SER A 205 8.08 -0.22 19.52
CA SER A 205 7.18 -1.38 19.34
C SER A 205 5.71 -1.20 18.95
N GLY A 206 5.39 -1.66 17.73
CA GLY A 206 4.35 -2.66 17.45
C GLY A 206 2.89 -2.21 17.40
N SER A 207 2.35 -1.99 16.19
CA SER A 207 1.07 -2.55 15.67
C SER A 207 0.64 -1.84 14.38
N SER A 208 -0.02 -2.58 13.49
CA SER A 208 -0.82 -2.24 12.29
C SER A 208 -0.59 -0.91 11.55
N THR A 209 0.34 -0.95 10.60
CA THR A 209 0.38 -0.08 9.42
C THR A 209 -0.51 -0.62 8.30
N ALA A 210 -1.24 0.28 7.63
CA ALA A 210 -1.39 0.35 6.18
C ALA A 210 -1.21 -0.96 5.37
N ASP A 211 -2.02 -1.98 5.67
CA ASP A 211 -1.88 -3.30 5.08
C ASP A 211 -1.91 -3.26 3.56
N ASN A 212 -1.08 -4.08 2.89
CA ASN A 212 -1.05 -4.22 1.43
C ASN A 212 -0.77 -2.92 0.65
N THR A 213 -0.28 -1.86 1.33
CA THR A 213 0.08 -0.61 0.67
C THR A 213 1.44 -0.71 -0.01
N ASN A 214 1.57 -0.01 -1.14
CA ASN A 214 2.80 0.02 -1.93
C ASN A 214 3.99 0.65 -1.18
N LEU A 215 3.76 1.39 -0.09
CA LEU A 215 4.78 1.96 0.79
C LEU A 215 4.76 1.40 2.22
N LEU A 216 4.18 0.21 2.45
CA LEU A 216 4.09 -0.40 3.79
C LEU A 216 5.44 -0.35 4.54
N LEU A 217 6.51 -0.72 3.85
CA LEU A 217 7.86 -0.82 4.44
C LEU A 217 8.52 0.54 4.66
N GLY A 218 7.95 1.63 4.15
CA GLY A 218 8.44 2.98 4.31
C GLY A 218 8.93 3.62 3.01
N ASN A 219 9.26 4.91 3.09
CA ASN A 219 9.73 5.74 1.98
C ASN A 219 11.27 5.78 1.98
N PRO A 220 11.96 5.08 1.04
CA PRO A 220 13.40 4.85 1.10
C PRO A 220 14.28 6.12 1.10
N SER A 221 13.84 7.18 0.43
CA SER A 221 14.61 8.41 0.22
C SER A 221 13.95 9.66 0.81
N ALA A 222 12.89 9.48 1.61
CA ALA A 222 12.03 10.58 2.07
C ALA A 222 11.52 11.47 0.92
N ALA A 223 11.17 10.85 -0.22
CA ALA A 223 10.59 11.53 -1.36
C ALA A 223 9.29 12.24 -0.99
N THR A 224 8.99 13.36 -1.66
CA THR A 224 7.75 14.14 -1.45
C THR A 224 7.14 14.52 -2.79
N SER A 225 5.83 14.75 -2.84
CA SER A 225 5.13 15.24 -4.04
C SER A 225 5.30 16.75 -4.26
N SER A 226 6.33 17.36 -3.67
CA SER A 226 6.68 18.75 -3.91
C SER A 226 7.59 18.85 -5.13
N THR A 227 7.25 19.71 -6.08
CA THR A 227 8.10 20.01 -7.25
C THR A 227 9.45 20.64 -6.88
N ALA A 228 9.61 21.11 -5.64
CA ALA A 228 10.90 21.52 -5.09
C ALA A 228 11.87 20.34 -4.92
N ASN A 229 11.36 19.11 -4.80
CA ASN A 229 12.13 17.87 -4.66
C ASN A 229 12.23 17.14 -6.00
N ALA A 230 12.56 17.87 -7.07
CA ALA A 230 12.40 17.39 -8.45
C ALA A 230 13.27 16.16 -8.81
N ASP A 231 14.38 15.95 -8.12
CA ASP A 231 15.25 14.79 -8.27
C ASP A 231 14.87 13.63 -7.33
N ASN A 232 13.80 13.78 -6.54
CA ASN A 232 13.30 12.83 -5.55
C ASN A 232 11.78 12.99 -5.35
N TYR A 233 11.04 13.11 -6.46
CA TYR A 233 9.63 13.48 -6.48
C TYR A 233 8.75 12.25 -6.30
N LEU A 234 7.88 12.26 -5.28
CA LEU A 234 7.02 11.11 -4.98
C LEU A 234 5.79 11.11 -5.90
N ILE A 235 5.61 10.01 -6.63
CA ILE A 235 4.45 9.77 -7.49
C ILE A 235 3.73 8.52 -7.00
N ASP A 236 2.43 8.64 -6.76
CA ASP A 236 1.55 7.50 -6.53
C ASP A 236 0.81 7.17 -7.81
N GLN A 237 1.22 6.08 -8.46
CA GLN A 237 0.61 5.58 -9.70
C GLN A 237 -0.56 4.63 -9.42
N THR A 238 -1.12 4.66 -8.20
CA THR A 238 -2.18 3.77 -7.67
C THR A 238 -1.73 2.32 -7.47
N TYR A 239 -1.08 1.73 -8.48
CA TYR A 239 -0.66 0.34 -8.47
C TYR A 239 0.79 0.15 -8.02
N PHE A 240 1.57 1.21 -7.92
CA PHE A 240 2.91 1.26 -7.35
C PHE A 240 3.21 2.71 -6.99
N ILE A 241 4.22 2.92 -6.14
CA ILE A 241 4.66 4.25 -5.74
C ILE A 241 6.14 4.39 -6.07
N GLU A 242 6.54 5.54 -6.59
CA GLU A 242 7.90 5.78 -7.02
C GLU A 242 8.45 7.12 -6.51
N SER A 243 9.77 7.16 -6.33
CA SER A 243 10.52 8.41 -6.31
C SER A 243 11.09 8.62 -7.70
N TYR A 244 10.56 9.60 -8.43
CA TYR A 244 11.01 9.97 -9.75
C TYR A 244 12.13 11.01 -9.68
N ASN A 245 13.13 10.88 -10.56
CA ASN A 245 14.21 11.84 -10.70
C ASN A 245 14.11 12.54 -12.06
N ARG A 246 13.58 13.77 -12.06
CA ARG A 246 13.43 14.61 -13.27
C ARG A 246 14.71 14.71 -14.08
N ASP A 247 15.84 14.89 -13.41
CA ASP A 247 17.12 15.15 -14.09
C ASP A 247 17.77 13.89 -14.66
N LYS A 248 17.33 12.71 -14.21
CA LYS A 248 17.78 11.42 -14.75
C LYS A 248 16.81 10.80 -15.75
N GLY A 249 15.56 11.27 -15.81
CA GLY A 249 14.52 10.68 -16.65
C GLY A 249 14.13 9.26 -16.25
N VAL A 250 14.37 8.85 -15.01
CA VAL A 250 14.09 7.51 -14.47
C VAL A 250 13.77 7.58 -12.97
N PRO A 251 13.15 6.53 -12.37
CA PRO A 251 12.98 6.44 -10.93
C PRO A 251 14.30 6.27 -10.19
N ASN A 252 14.39 6.88 -9.01
CA ASN A 252 15.36 6.51 -7.98
C ASN A 252 15.03 5.12 -7.41
N TRP A 253 13.75 4.87 -7.17
CA TRP A 253 13.19 3.60 -6.74
C TRP A 253 11.68 3.55 -7.02
N VAL A 254 11.14 2.33 -7.12
CA VAL A 254 9.72 2.00 -7.22
C VAL A 254 9.40 0.93 -6.18
N SER A 255 8.28 1.09 -5.48
CA SER A 255 7.83 0.24 -4.39
C SER A 255 6.41 -0.23 -4.66
N TRP A 256 6.15 -1.52 -4.45
CA TRP A 256 4.82 -2.10 -4.68
C TRP A 256 4.57 -3.37 -3.87
N TYR A 257 3.28 -3.62 -3.60
CA TYR A 257 2.79 -4.86 -3.01
C TYR A 257 2.39 -5.88 -4.10
N VAL A 258 2.63 -7.16 -3.87
CA VAL A 258 2.09 -8.24 -4.72
C VAL A 258 1.46 -9.31 -3.85
N GLY A 259 0.14 -9.42 -3.94
CA GLY A 259 -0.66 -10.49 -3.37
C GLY A 259 -1.46 -11.21 -4.45
N SER A 260 -2.31 -12.15 -4.03
CA SER A 260 -3.20 -12.87 -4.95
C SER A 260 -4.13 -11.93 -5.72
N THR A 261 -4.57 -10.84 -5.11
CA THR A 261 -5.45 -9.81 -5.71
C THR A 261 -4.74 -8.93 -6.75
N SER A 262 -3.41 -8.92 -6.77
CA SER A 262 -2.62 -8.22 -7.79
C SER A 262 -2.56 -8.98 -9.12
N LEU A 263 -2.80 -10.30 -9.07
CA LEU A 263 -2.68 -11.21 -10.19
C LEU A 263 -4.06 -11.57 -10.75
N GLY A 264 -4.13 -11.78 -12.06
CA GLY A 264 -5.36 -12.13 -12.76
C GLY A 264 -5.07 -12.66 -14.16
N SER A 265 -6.03 -12.46 -15.08
CA SER A 265 -5.99 -13.02 -16.44
C SER A 265 -5.77 -11.96 -17.52
N ILE A 266 -5.48 -10.71 -17.14
CA ILE A 266 -5.27 -9.63 -18.09
C ILE A 266 -3.96 -9.84 -18.85
N ASN A 267 -4.05 -9.74 -20.17
CA ASN A 267 -2.90 -9.80 -21.05
C ASN A 267 -2.07 -8.53 -20.96
N ARG A 268 -0.76 -8.69 -21.16
CA ARG A 268 0.20 -7.60 -21.29
C ARG A 268 -0.24 -6.58 -22.36
N SER A 269 -0.38 -5.32 -22.00
CA SER A 269 -0.88 -4.26 -22.89
C SER A 269 0.14 -3.80 -23.94
N ASN A 270 1.44 -3.74 -23.59
CA ASN A 270 2.51 -3.19 -24.43
C ASN A 270 2.33 -1.71 -24.81
N ASP A 271 1.57 -0.96 -24.02
CA ASP A 271 1.19 0.43 -24.28
C ASP A 271 2.17 1.44 -23.67
N PHE A 272 3.46 1.29 -24.03
CA PHE A 272 4.53 2.21 -23.62
C PHE A 272 4.18 3.65 -23.98
N ARG A 273 4.06 4.52 -22.97
CA ARG A 273 3.65 5.92 -23.16
C ARG A 273 4.27 6.83 -22.10
N ALA A 274 4.45 8.09 -22.47
CA ALA A 274 4.80 9.13 -21.52
C ALA A 274 3.76 9.24 -20.39
N ASP A 275 4.21 9.55 -19.18
CA ASP A 275 3.30 10.02 -18.14
C ASP A 275 3.05 11.52 -18.29
N THR A 276 1.85 11.85 -18.78
CA THR A 276 1.40 13.24 -18.96
C THR A 276 0.98 13.91 -17.65
N ASN A 277 1.04 13.21 -16.51
CA ASN A 277 0.77 13.77 -15.18
C ASN A 277 2.03 14.35 -14.51
N LEU A 278 3.21 14.20 -15.13
CA LEU A 278 4.42 14.84 -14.65
C LEU A 278 4.23 16.37 -14.57
N PRO A 279 4.88 17.05 -13.59
CA PRO A 279 4.79 18.49 -13.47
C PRO A 279 5.13 19.23 -14.77
N ALA A 280 4.35 20.26 -15.07
CA ALA A 280 4.47 21.00 -16.32
C ALA A 280 5.92 21.48 -16.59
N GLY A 281 6.41 21.22 -17.80
CA GLY A 281 7.77 21.58 -18.23
C GLY A 281 8.83 20.53 -17.91
N TRP A 282 8.49 19.43 -17.24
CA TRP A 282 9.40 18.29 -17.11
C TRP A 282 9.45 17.50 -18.41
N TYR A 283 10.60 16.88 -18.68
CA TYR A 283 10.76 16.06 -19.86
C TYR A 283 9.96 14.76 -19.71
N GLU A 284 9.00 14.55 -20.61
CA GLU A 284 8.22 13.33 -20.67
C GLU A 284 8.97 12.28 -21.49
N VAL A 285 9.59 11.32 -20.80
CA VAL A 285 10.25 10.20 -21.47
C VAL A 285 9.23 9.45 -22.32
N SER A 286 9.56 9.25 -23.59
CA SER A 286 8.63 8.70 -24.56
C SER A 286 8.97 7.24 -24.87
N ASN A 287 8.03 6.53 -25.51
CA ASN A 287 8.32 5.20 -26.03
C ASN A 287 9.58 5.19 -26.93
N THR A 288 9.80 6.24 -27.73
CA THR A 288 10.94 6.29 -28.67
C THR A 288 12.29 6.62 -28.03
N SER A 289 12.33 7.05 -26.78
CA SER A 289 13.54 7.48 -26.07
C SER A 289 14.63 6.39 -25.97
N TYR A 290 14.24 5.12 -26.07
CA TYR A 290 15.14 3.97 -25.97
C TYR A 290 15.55 3.40 -27.33
N SER A 291 14.93 3.86 -28.42
CA SER A 291 15.10 3.30 -29.76
C SER A 291 16.55 3.38 -30.24
N GLY A 292 17.10 2.26 -30.69
CA GLY A 292 18.47 2.18 -31.22
C GLY A 292 19.58 2.29 -30.16
N SER A 293 19.24 2.41 -28.87
CA SER A 293 20.22 2.54 -27.79
C SER A 293 20.96 1.24 -27.45
N GLY A 294 20.37 0.10 -27.82
CA GLY A 294 20.82 -1.23 -27.38
C GLY A 294 20.41 -1.60 -25.95
N PHE A 295 19.60 -0.78 -25.28
CA PHE A 295 18.98 -1.07 -23.99
C PHE A 295 17.47 -1.30 -24.17
N ASP A 296 16.93 -2.19 -23.34
CA ASP A 296 15.49 -2.41 -23.23
C ASP A 296 14.83 -1.33 -22.38
N ARG A 297 13.51 -1.22 -22.54
CA ARG A 297 12.61 -0.54 -21.60
C ARG A 297 12.37 -1.47 -20.41
N GLY A 298 13.34 -1.52 -19.50
CA GLY A 298 13.28 -2.35 -18.29
C GLY A 298 12.24 -1.80 -17.33
N HIS A 299 11.22 -2.59 -16.99
CA HIS A 299 10.20 -2.18 -16.02
C HIS A 299 10.78 -2.20 -14.62
N ASN A 300 10.40 -1.23 -13.78
CA ASN A 300 10.61 -1.37 -12.34
C ASN A 300 9.52 -2.25 -11.72
N CYS A 301 8.27 -1.78 -11.73
CA CYS A 301 7.10 -2.62 -11.46
C CYS A 301 6.71 -3.39 -12.73
N PRO A 302 6.85 -4.74 -12.77
CA PRO A 302 6.66 -5.49 -14.00
C PRO A 302 5.18 -5.71 -14.31
N SER A 303 4.85 -5.71 -15.60
CA SER A 303 3.47 -5.94 -16.10
C SER A 303 2.84 -7.23 -15.56
N ALA A 304 3.64 -8.29 -15.38
CA ALA A 304 3.15 -9.58 -14.87
C ALA A 304 2.70 -9.54 -13.39
N ASP A 305 3.10 -8.53 -12.62
CA ASP A 305 2.66 -8.34 -11.23
C ASP A 305 1.35 -7.52 -11.15
N ARG A 306 0.82 -7.06 -12.30
CA ARG A 306 -0.40 -6.24 -12.42
C ARG A 306 -1.31 -6.78 -13.51
N THR A 307 -1.93 -7.92 -13.23
CA THR A 307 -2.79 -8.65 -14.17
C THR A 307 -4.24 -8.76 -13.70
N SER A 308 -4.60 -8.06 -12.62
CA SER A 308 -5.95 -8.02 -12.06
C SER A 308 -6.95 -7.23 -12.92
N THR A 309 -6.53 -6.09 -13.47
CA THR A 309 -7.36 -5.25 -14.35
C THR A 309 -6.52 -4.68 -15.50
N THR A 310 -7.19 -4.28 -16.60
CA THR A 310 -6.53 -3.60 -17.71
C THR A 310 -5.82 -2.33 -17.24
N ALA A 311 -6.46 -1.52 -16.39
CA ALA A 311 -5.86 -0.30 -15.84
C ALA A 311 -4.59 -0.59 -15.03
N ALA A 312 -4.60 -1.63 -14.19
CA ALA A 312 -3.42 -2.06 -13.44
C ALA A 312 -2.25 -2.42 -14.37
N ASN A 313 -2.54 -3.17 -15.44
CA ASN A 313 -1.51 -3.57 -16.40
C ASN A 313 -0.95 -2.37 -17.16
N GLN A 314 -1.82 -1.51 -17.68
CA GLN A 314 -1.45 -0.31 -18.43
C GLN A 314 -0.66 0.70 -17.60
N ALA A 315 -0.89 0.79 -16.28
CA ALA A 315 -0.10 1.65 -15.41
C ALA A 315 1.40 1.28 -15.43
N THR A 316 1.73 -0.01 -15.58
CA THR A 316 3.13 -0.46 -15.62
C THR A 316 3.89 -0.03 -16.89
N PHE A 317 3.19 0.46 -17.92
CA PHE A 317 3.78 0.91 -19.19
C PHE A 317 3.98 2.42 -19.28
N LEU A 318 3.72 3.17 -18.20
CA LEU A 318 4.18 4.54 -18.11
C LEU A 318 5.72 4.56 -18.15
N MET A 319 6.28 5.48 -18.93
CA MET A 319 7.73 5.54 -19.17
C MET A 319 8.52 6.05 -17.96
N ASP A 320 7.86 6.68 -16.99
CA ASP A 320 8.44 6.99 -15.69
C ASP A 320 8.74 5.72 -14.89
N ASN A 321 8.03 4.60 -15.09
CA ASN A 321 8.35 3.27 -14.50
C ASN A 321 9.52 2.54 -15.22
N MET A 322 10.21 3.16 -16.19
CA MET A 322 11.24 2.49 -17.01
C MET A 322 12.68 2.89 -16.65
N ILE A 323 13.61 1.97 -16.84
CA ILE A 323 15.06 2.22 -16.85
C ILE A 323 15.73 1.60 -18.09
N PRO A 324 16.84 2.17 -18.61
CA PRO A 324 17.67 1.50 -19.62
C PRO A 324 18.31 0.24 -19.03
N GLN A 325 17.84 -0.93 -19.45
CA GLN A 325 18.32 -2.22 -18.94
C GLN A 325 18.98 -3.03 -20.05
N ALA A 326 20.15 -3.61 -19.78
CA ALA A 326 20.82 -4.47 -20.74
C ALA A 326 19.93 -5.70 -21.05
N PRO A 327 19.80 -6.13 -22.31
CA PRO A 327 18.85 -7.20 -22.67
C PRO A 327 19.01 -8.50 -21.89
N ASN A 328 20.24 -9.01 -21.73
CA ASN A 328 20.47 -10.23 -20.95
C ASN A 328 20.18 -10.05 -19.45
N ASN A 329 20.26 -8.83 -18.92
CA ASN A 329 19.79 -8.54 -17.58
C ASN A 329 18.24 -8.60 -17.54
N ASN A 330 17.57 -7.83 -18.40
CA ASN A 330 16.11 -7.70 -18.45
C ASN A 330 15.39 -9.04 -18.74
N GLU A 331 15.72 -9.65 -19.89
CA GLU A 331 14.99 -10.78 -20.46
C GLU A 331 15.25 -12.11 -19.76
N HIS A 332 16.33 -12.20 -18.98
CA HIS A 332 16.74 -13.43 -18.32
C HIS A 332 16.86 -13.26 -16.82
N THR A 333 17.95 -12.67 -16.33
CA THR A 333 18.26 -12.66 -14.89
C THR A 333 17.18 -11.96 -14.08
N TRP A 334 16.73 -10.79 -14.55
CA TRP A 334 15.67 -10.02 -13.91
C TRP A 334 14.31 -10.70 -14.03
N ALA A 335 13.94 -11.14 -15.24
CA ALA A 335 12.71 -11.88 -15.48
C ALA A 335 12.60 -13.15 -14.63
N ASN A 336 13.71 -13.87 -14.41
CA ASN A 336 13.77 -15.06 -13.57
C ASN A 336 13.53 -14.73 -12.08
N LEU A 337 14.09 -13.62 -11.57
CA LEU A 337 13.82 -13.14 -10.20
C LEU A 337 12.35 -12.73 -10.03
N GLU A 338 11.79 -12.03 -11.00
CA GLU A 338 10.38 -11.61 -11.00
C GLU A 338 9.43 -12.81 -11.04
N ALA A 339 9.72 -13.79 -11.91
CA ALA A 339 8.98 -15.04 -11.96
C ALA A 339 9.03 -15.76 -10.61
N TYR A 340 10.21 -15.83 -9.99
CA TYR A 340 10.37 -16.44 -8.67
C TYR A 340 9.51 -15.75 -7.62
N GLY A 341 9.48 -14.41 -7.57
CA GLY A 341 8.59 -13.64 -6.68
C GLY A 341 7.12 -14.08 -6.82
N ARG A 342 6.62 -14.18 -8.05
CA ARG A 342 5.24 -14.65 -8.31
C ARG A 342 5.01 -16.12 -7.93
N THR A 343 6.02 -16.99 -7.98
CA THR A 343 5.88 -18.36 -7.47
C THR A 343 5.66 -18.38 -5.95
N LEU A 344 6.31 -17.48 -5.21
CA LEU A 344 6.09 -17.33 -3.76
C LEU A 344 4.67 -16.87 -3.48
N VAL A 345 4.14 -15.93 -4.27
CA VAL A 345 2.76 -15.46 -4.15
C VAL A 345 1.76 -16.60 -4.38
N THR A 346 1.95 -17.35 -5.47
CA THR A 346 1.12 -18.53 -5.77
C THR A 346 1.22 -19.61 -4.69
N ALA A 347 2.34 -19.70 -3.98
CA ALA A 347 2.55 -20.62 -2.87
C ALA A 347 1.89 -20.19 -1.55
N GLY A 348 1.07 -19.13 -1.54
CA GLY A 348 0.34 -18.68 -0.35
C GLY A 348 1.05 -17.60 0.46
N ASN A 349 1.99 -16.89 -0.15
CA ASN A 349 2.62 -15.70 0.43
C ASN A 349 2.08 -14.44 -0.24
N GLU A 350 2.41 -13.31 0.37
CA GLU A 350 2.43 -12.00 -0.28
C GLU A 350 3.82 -11.41 -0.15
N ILE A 351 4.15 -10.52 -1.10
CA ILE A 351 5.47 -9.92 -1.16
C ILE A 351 5.39 -8.40 -1.24
N TYR A 352 6.34 -7.76 -0.58
CA TYR A 352 6.59 -6.32 -0.71
C TYR A 352 7.90 -6.14 -1.45
N VAL A 353 7.85 -5.43 -2.57
CA VAL A 353 8.98 -5.27 -3.46
C VAL A 353 9.38 -3.81 -3.53
N VAL A 354 10.68 -3.55 -3.39
CA VAL A 354 11.29 -2.27 -3.73
C VAL A 354 12.40 -2.53 -4.74
N MET A 355 12.36 -1.83 -5.85
CA MET A 355 13.37 -1.87 -6.90
C MET A 355 13.93 -0.49 -7.13
N GLY A 356 15.17 -0.40 -7.59
CA GLY A 356 15.72 0.84 -8.10
C GLY A 356 17.01 0.62 -8.86
N SER A 357 17.64 1.73 -9.23
CA SER A 357 18.90 1.72 -9.95
C SER A 357 19.82 2.84 -9.44
N TYR A 358 21.12 2.67 -9.61
CA TYR A 358 22.10 3.70 -9.23
C TYR A 358 23.33 3.66 -10.14
N GLY A 359 24.19 4.66 -9.92
CA GLY A 359 25.38 4.89 -10.73
C GLY A 359 25.05 5.34 -12.15
N SER A 360 26.07 5.38 -12.99
CA SER A 360 25.94 5.69 -14.41
C SER A 360 26.94 4.84 -15.18
N GLY A 361 26.49 4.24 -16.27
CA GLY A 361 27.32 3.40 -17.13
C GLY A 361 26.86 1.94 -17.15
N GLY A 362 26.07 1.57 -18.15
CA GLY A 362 25.69 0.19 -18.46
C GLY A 362 26.28 -0.28 -19.79
N THR A 363 26.14 -1.56 -20.11
CA THR A 363 26.53 -2.11 -21.42
C THR A 363 25.39 -2.92 -22.01
N GLY A 364 24.68 -2.30 -22.96
CA GLY A 364 23.61 -2.92 -23.75
C GLY A 364 24.16 -3.66 -24.97
N SER A 365 23.25 -4.07 -25.87
CA SER A 365 23.61 -4.78 -27.10
C SER A 365 24.37 -3.91 -28.12
N ALA A 366 24.24 -2.57 -28.03
CA ALA A 366 24.95 -1.60 -28.86
C ALA A 366 26.26 -1.07 -28.21
N GLY A 367 26.66 -1.62 -27.06
CA GLY A 367 27.86 -1.20 -26.33
C GLY A 367 27.56 -0.42 -25.05
N SER A 368 28.58 0.25 -24.52
CA SER A 368 28.49 0.97 -23.25
C SER A 368 27.89 2.37 -23.44
N ALA A 369 27.03 2.79 -22.51
CA ALA A 369 26.44 4.12 -22.48
C ALA A 369 26.21 4.60 -21.05
N THR A 370 26.32 5.91 -20.83
CA THR A 370 25.96 6.58 -19.58
C THR A 370 24.59 7.24 -19.62
N THR A 371 24.10 7.55 -20.83
CA THR A 371 22.77 8.13 -21.11
C THR A 371 22.24 7.64 -22.45
N VAL A 372 20.93 7.65 -22.63
CA VAL A 372 20.23 7.50 -23.93
C VAL A 372 19.38 8.76 -24.20
N ASP A 373 18.66 8.77 -25.33
CA ASP A 373 17.72 9.84 -25.68
C ASP A 373 18.33 11.26 -25.65
N GLY A 374 19.51 11.42 -26.26
CA GLY A 374 20.18 12.73 -26.28
C GLY A 374 20.63 13.24 -24.90
N GLY A 375 20.68 12.38 -23.88
CA GLY A 375 21.07 12.75 -22.52
C GLY A 375 19.90 12.88 -21.55
N HIS A 376 18.65 12.74 -22.01
CA HIS A 376 17.46 12.89 -21.18
C HIS A 376 17.21 11.70 -20.23
N VAL A 377 17.76 10.53 -20.53
CA VAL A 377 17.56 9.31 -19.75
C VAL A 377 18.93 8.74 -19.35
N VAL A 378 19.20 8.65 -18.05
CA VAL A 378 20.45 8.10 -17.53
C VAL A 378 20.43 6.58 -17.59
N VAL A 379 21.54 5.99 -18.05
CA VAL A 379 21.76 4.55 -18.02
C VAL A 379 22.42 4.19 -16.69
N PRO A 380 21.76 3.43 -15.81
CA PRO A 380 22.36 3.05 -14.53
C PRO A 380 23.45 2.00 -14.72
N SER A 381 24.44 1.99 -13.83
CA SER A 381 25.46 0.93 -13.81
C SER A 381 24.98 -0.32 -13.10
N ASN A 382 24.04 -0.17 -12.19
CA ASN A 382 23.55 -1.25 -11.34
C ASN A 382 22.05 -1.15 -11.12
N ILE A 383 21.42 -2.31 -10.97
CA ILE A 383 19.99 -2.46 -10.76
C ILE A 383 19.78 -3.39 -9.57
N TRP A 384 18.99 -2.96 -8.60
CA TRP A 384 18.76 -3.67 -7.35
C TRP A 384 17.28 -3.88 -7.08
N LYS A 385 16.96 -4.97 -6.37
CA LYS A 385 15.60 -5.33 -5.95
C LYS A 385 15.65 -6.00 -4.58
N VAL A 386 14.71 -5.62 -3.72
CA VAL A 386 14.50 -6.18 -2.40
C VAL A 386 13.08 -6.72 -2.34
N ILE A 387 12.92 -7.98 -1.95
CA ILE A 387 11.64 -8.67 -1.82
C ILE A 387 11.52 -9.15 -0.37
N VAL A 388 10.53 -8.62 0.36
CA VAL A 388 10.14 -9.14 1.68
C VAL A 388 9.01 -10.13 1.48
N VAL A 389 9.15 -11.33 2.03
CA VAL A 389 8.21 -12.44 1.84
C VAL A 389 7.55 -12.79 3.16
N ILE A 390 6.22 -12.68 3.22
CA ILE A 390 5.42 -13.08 4.38
C ILE A 390 4.27 -13.99 3.91
N PRO A 391 3.77 -14.93 4.73
CA PRO A 391 2.56 -15.69 4.40
C PRO A 391 1.40 -14.74 4.09
N ASN A 392 0.32 -15.21 3.45
CA ASN A 392 -0.89 -14.39 3.32
C ASN A 392 -1.49 -14.07 4.70
N GLY A 393 -1.95 -12.84 4.92
CA GLY A 393 -2.66 -12.47 6.14
C GLY A 393 -3.06 -11.00 6.15
N ASN A 394 -3.29 -10.51 7.37
CA ASN A 394 -3.50 -9.08 7.61
C ASN A 394 -2.53 -8.60 8.70
N ASN A 395 -2.41 -7.28 8.84
CA ASN A 395 -1.51 -6.59 9.78
C ASN A 395 -0.03 -6.86 9.47
N ASP A 396 0.37 -6.65 8.23
CA ASP A 396 1.59 -7.18 7.65
C ASP A 396 2.88 -6.77 8.36
N LEU A 397 3.04 -5.51 8.75
CA LEU A 397 4.24 -5.13 9.52
C LEU A 397 4.37 -5.88 10.86
N SER A 398 3.26 -6.33 11.46
CA SER A 398 3.32 -7.15 12.68
C SER A 398 3.78 -8.58 12.42
N ARG A 399 3.63 -9.06 11.17
CA ARG A 399 4.03 -10.40 10.72
C ARG A 399 5.46 -10.41 10.20
N ILE A 400 6.04 -9.23 9.96
CA ILE A 400 7.47 -9.07 9.66
C ILE A 400 8.25 -9.12 10.97
N THR A 401 9.04 -10.18 11.12
CA THR A 401 9.89 -10.45 12.29
C THR A 401 11.35 -10.55 11.85
N THR A 402 12.26 -10.76 12.80
CA THR A 402 13.69 -10.97 12.49
C THR A 402 13.94 -12.21 11.62
N ASP A 403 13.01 -13.17 11.61
CA ASP A 403 13.13 -14.42 10.86
C ASP A 403 12.54 -14.34 9.45
N THR A 404 11.79 -13.27 9.16
CA THR A 404 11.17 -13.04 7.85
C THR A 404 12.20 -13.17 6.74
N ARG A 405 11.78 -13.77 5.63
CA ARG A 405 12.64 -13.96 4.48
C ARG A 405 12.71 -12.65 3.70
N VAL A 406 13.94 -12.22 3.41
CA VAL A 406 14.23 -11.03 2.60
C VAL A 406 15.23 -11.41 1.54
N ILE A 407 14.88 -11.20 0.28
CA ILE A 407 15.72 -11.46 -0.88
C ILE A 407 16.21 -10.12 -1.38
N ALA A 408 17.51 -9.85 -1.32
CA ALA A 408 18.12 -8.65 -1.88
C ALA A 408 19.06 -9.06 -3.01
N VAL A 409 18.89 -8.46 -4.18
CA VAL A 409 19.68 -8.74 -5.39
C VAL A 409 20.21 -7.41 -5.94
N ASN A 410 21.47 -7.40 -6.39
CA ASN A 410 22.12 -6.23 -6.99
C ASN A 410 22.96 -6.68 -8.18
N THR A 411 22.49 -6.37 -9.39
CA THR A 411 23.11 -6.78 -10.65
C THR A 411 23.89 -5.65 -11.30
N PRO A 412 25.03 -5.91 -11.96
CA PRO A 412 25.57 -4.98 -12.94
C PRO A 412 24.64 -4.91 -14.16
N ASN A 413 24.44 -3.72 -14.72
CA ASN A 413 23.61 -3.49 -15.89
C ASN A 413 24.38 -3.75 -17.19
N ILE A 414 24.73 -5.02 -17.42
CA ILE A 414 25.60 -5.44 -18.53
C ILE A 414 25.05 -6.66 -19.25
N ASN A 415 25.37 -6.78 -20.54
CA ASN A 415 24.88 -7.86 -21.38
C ASN A 415 25.63 -9.20 -21.21
N THR A 416 26.66 -9.27 -20.37
CA THR A 416 27.46 -10.49 -20.11
C THR A 416 27.13 -11.19 -18.79
N LEU A 417 26.07 -10.71 -18.12
CA LEU A 417 25.57 -11.21 -16.86
C LEU A 417 25.07 -12.68 -16.98
N SER A 418 25.41 -13.53 -16.00
CA SER A 418 24.77 -14.85 -15.81
C SER A 418 23.25 -14.73 -15.67
N THR A 419 22.51 -15.66 -16.26
CA THR A 419 21.04 -15.76 -16.19
C THR A 419 20.52 -16.19 -14.82
N ASP A 420 21.40 -16.73 -13.98
CA ASP A 420 21.11 -17.13 -12.60
C ASP A 420 21.20 -15.93 -11.67
N TRP A 421 20.05 -15.42 -11.26
CA TRP A 421 19.95 -14.24 -10.39
C TRP A 421 20.52 -14.49 -8.99
N THR A 422 20.62 -15.75 -8.54
CA THR A 422 21.09 -16.07 -7.19
C THR A 422 22.57 -15.71 -6.98
N GLN A 423 23.34 -15.61 -8.06
CA GLN A 423 24.75 -15.19 -8.04
C GLN A 423 24.91 -13.73 -7.61
N TYR A 424 23.85 -12.93 -7.73
CA TYR A 424 23.84 -11.50 -7.42
C TYR A 424 23.10 -11.19 -6.12
N ILE A 425 22.82 -12.21 -5.30
CA ILE A 425 22.27 -12.00 -3.96
C ILE A 425 23.26 -11.19 -3.14
N THR A 426 22.74 -10.18 -2.47
CA THR A 426 23.45 -9.27 -1.58
C THR A 426 22.67 -9.11 -0.28
N THR A 427 23.08 -8.20 0.60
CA THR A 427 22.27 -7.76 1.73
C THR A 427 21.56 -6.45 1.41
N VAL A 428 20.46 -6.17 2.11
CA VAL A 428 19.78 -4.87 2.02
C VAL A 428 20.71 -3.76 2.52
N LYS A 429 21.54 -4.03 3.54
CA LYS A 429 22.54 -3.08 4.05
C LYS A 429 23.53 -2.66 2.96
N ASP A 430 23.96 -3.58 2.09
CA ASP A 430 24.85 -3.24 0.97
C ASP A 430 24.15 -2.35 -0.07
N ILE A 431 22.84 -2.56 -0.30
CA ILE A 431 22.03 -1.70 -1.17
C ILE A 431 21.90 -0.30 -0.56
N GLU A 432 21.62 -0.19 0.74
CA GLU A 432 21.57 1.09 1.46
C GLU A 432 22.92 1.82 1.39
N ASN A 433 24.03 1.11 1.59
CA ASN A 433 25.37 1.67 1.48
C ASN A 433 25.67 2.20 0.07
N ALA A 434 25.19 1.51 -0.97
CA ALA A 434 25.40 1.93 -2.36
C ALA A 434 24.51 3.11 -2.79
N THR A 435 23.34 3.26 -2.18
CA THR A 435 22.30 4.21 -2.62
C THR A 435 22.14 5.41 -1.70
N GLY A 436 22.52 5.29 -0.43
CA GLY A 436 22.20 6.25 0.62
C GLY A 436 20.74 6.19 1.11
N TYR A 437 19.95 5.21 0.65
CA TYR A 437 18.56 5.05 1.07
C TYR A 437 18.45 4.39 2.45
N THR A 438 17.31 4.59 3.11
CA THR A 438 16.91 3.88 4.33
C THR A 438 15.71 3.00 4.01
N LEU A 439 15.96 1.73 3.72
CA LEU A 439 14.91 0.75 3.47
C LEU A 439 14.27 0.30 4.80
N PHE A 440 13.04 -0.19 4.71
CA PHE A 440 12.30 -0.70 5.88
C PHE A 440 12.11 0.32 7.02
N SER A 441 12.03 1.62 6.71
CA SER A 441 11.96 2.69 7.71
C SER A 441 10.75 2.58 8.65
N ASN A 442 9.69 1.87 8.24
CA ASN A 442 8.50 1.65 9.05
C ASN A 442 8.61 0.43 9.99
N LEU A 443 9.65 -0.41 9.86
CA LEU A 443 9.86 -1.54 10.77
C LEU A 443 10.47 -1.10 12.11
N PRO A 444 10.18 -1.83 13.21
CA PRO A 444 10.91 -1.65 14.46
C PRO A 444 12.42 -1.80 14.23
N ALA A 445 13.22 -0.92 14.83
CA ALA A 445 14.66 -0.84 14.58
C ALA A 445 15.39 -2.19 14.74
N SER A 446 15.02 -3.00 15.73
CA SER A 446 15.62 -4.33 15.96
C SER A 446 15.29 -5.31 14.83
N VAL A 447 14.05 -5.31 14.33
CA VAL A 447 13.62 -6.15 13.20
C VAL A 447 14.33 -5.70 11.94
N ARG A 448 14.30 -4.39 11.67
CA ARG A 448 14.97 -3.78 10.52
C ARG A 448 16.45 -4.16 10.46
N THR A 449 17.21 -3.94 11.53
CA THR A 449 18.66 -4.25 11.55
C THR A 449 18.95 -5.73 11.33
N ALA A 450 18.12 -6.63 11.87
CA ALA A 450 18.27 -8.07 11.63
C ALA A 450 18.02 -8.43 10.16
N LEU A 451 16.96 -7.89 9.56
CA LEU A 451 16.62 -8.15 8.16
C LEU A 451 17.61 -7.50 7.19
N GLU A 452 18.14 -6.31 7.52
CA GLU A 452 19.05 -5.58 6.66
C GLU A 452 20.36 -6.32 6.39
N THR A 453 20.83 -7.09 7.38
CA THR A 453 22.12 -7.79 7.35
C THR A 453 22.02 -9.24 6.91
N LYS A 454 20.80 -9.76 6.76
CA LYS A 454 20.55 -11.13 6.32
C LYS A 454 20.85 -11.27 4.82
N ARG A 455 21.61 -12.31 4.47
CA ARG A 455 21.83 -12.71 3.08
C ARG A 455 20.99 -13.95 2.79
N ASP A 456 20.07 -13.85 1.82
CA ASP A 456 19.23 -14.97 1.42
C ASP A 456 20.07 -16.12 0.84
N ALA A 457 19.60 -17.35 0.99
CA ALA A 457 20.26 -18.52 0.43
C ALA A 457 19.93 -18.76 -1.06
N GLY A 458 19.01 -17.99 -1.64
CA GLY A 458 18.51 -18.18 -3.00
C GLY A 458 17.30 -19.10 -3.02
N THR A 459 17.06 -19.76 -4.15
CA THR A 459 15.96 -20.72 -4.29
C THR A 459 16.17 -21.89 -3.33
N ALA A 460 15.16 -22.23 -2.52
CA ALA A 460 15.18 -23.48 -1.77
C ALA A 460 15.27 -24.64 -2.78
N ASN A 461 16.29 -25.51 -2.60
CA ASN A 461 16.43 -26.75 -3.36
C ASN A 461 15.28 -27.72 -3.07
#